data_AF-A0A924QJH0-F1
#
_entry.id   AF-A0A924QJH0-F1
#
_cell.length_a   1.000
_cell.length_b   1.000
_cell.length_c   1.000
_cell.angle_alpha   90.00
_cell.angle_beta   90.00
_cell.angle_gamma   90.00
#
_symmetry.space_group_name_H-M   'P 1'
#
loop_
_entity.id
_entity.type
_entity.pdbx_description
1 polymer ?
#
loop_
_entity_poly.entity_id
_entity_poly.type
_entity_poly.pdbx_seq_one_letter_code
_entity_poly.pdbx_strand_id
1 'polypeptide(L)'
;LVDSPACLVVQDGDMSTQLARMLKQAGQTIPEIKPILEVNAQHALVKKLESLANLPEGNADFDNLAQILFDQALLSEGGLPEDPAAYVRRVNHMLEKA
;
A
#
# COMPACT_ATOMS: atom_id res chain seq x y z
N LEU A 1 9.54 8.73 -6.14
CA LEU A 1 9.54 7.27 -6.37
C LEU A 1 10.83 6.87 -7.08
N VAL A 2 11.86 6.41 -6.36
CA VAL A 2 13.10 5.92 -6.99
C VAL A 2 13.17 4.40 -6.81
N ASP A 3 13.33 3.94 -5.56
CA ASP A 3 13.47 2.51 -5.26
C ASP A 3 12.16 1.85 -4.81
N SER A 4 11.17 2.63 -4.36
CA SER A 4 9.89 2.09 -3.88
C SER A 4 8.90 1.80 -5.02
N PRO A 5 8.11 0.71 -4.94
CA PRO A 5 7.06 0.40 -5.92
C PRO A 5 5.85 1.34 -5.83
N ALA A 6 5.56 1.87 -4.65
CA ALA A 6 4.45 2.79 -4.40
C ALA A 6 4.72 3.65 -3.15
N CYS A 7 4.04 4.79 -3.03
CA CYS A 7 4.02 5.62 -1.83
C CYS A 7 2.62 6.21 -1.59
N LEU A 8 2.32 6.58 -0.34
CA LEU A 8 1.09 7.26 0.01
C LEU A 8 1.37 8.74 0.21
N VAL A 9 0.64 9.58 -0.53
CA VAL A 9 0.75 11.04 -0.43
C VAL A 9 -0.59 11.65 -0.06
N VAL A 10 -0.57 12.87 0.45
CA VAL A 10 -1.78 13.69 0.69
C VAL A 10 -1.73 14.90 -0.25
N GLN A 11 -2.86 15.57 -0.47
CA GLN A 11 -2.85 16.77 -1.30
C GLN A 11 -2.00 17.88 -0.65
N ASP A 12 -1.47 18.77 -1.47
CA ASP A 12 -0.72 19.92 -0.96
C ASP A 12 -1.62 20.78 -0.06
N GLY A 13 -1.17 21.01 1.18
CA GLY A 13 -1.92 21.75 2.20
C GLY A 13 -2.75 20.86 3.13
N ASP A 14 -2.91 19.57 2.82
CA ASP A 14 -3.52 18.61 3.73
C ASP A 14 -2.54 18.18 4.82
N MET A 15 -3.10 17.75 5.94
CA MET A 15 -2.32 17.15 7.01
C MET A 15 -1.70 15.83 6.58
N SER A 16 -0.40 15.66 6.84
CA SER A 16 0.28 14.39 6.57
C SER A 16 -0.37 13.23 7.34
N THR A 17 -0.33 12.04 6.74
CA THR A 17 -0.84 10.81 7.38
C THR A 17 -0.18 10.55 8.73
N GLN A 18 1.11 10.85 8.86
CA GLN A 18 1.86 10.69 10.09
C GLN A 18 1.39 11.66 11.19
N LEU A 19 1.21 12.95 10.87
CA LEU A 19 0.68 13.93 11.83
C LEU A 19 -0.75 13.58 12.25
N ALA A 20 -1.59 13.14 11.31
CA ALA A 20 -2.95 12.71 11.59
C ALA A 20 -2.99 11.56 12.61
N ARG A 21 -2.07 10.59 12.51
CA ARG A 21 -1.93 9.49 13.49
C ARG A 21 -1.47 9.99 14.85
N MET A 22 -0.46 10.87 14.91
CA MET A 22 0.02 11.43 16.17
C MET A 22 -1.09 12.16 16.93
N LEU A 23 -1.90 12.96 16.22
CA LEU A 23 -3.02 13.67 16.83
C LEU A 23 -4.12 12.72 17.31
N LYS A 24 -4.46 11.68 16.53
CA LYS A 24 -5.39 10.62 16.97
C LYS A 24 -4.89 9.92 18.25
N GLN A 25 -3.60 9.62 18.33
CA GLN A 25 -2.99 9.03 19.55
C GLN A 25 -3.01 10.00 20.74
N ALA A 26 -2.96 11.31 20.50
CA ALA A 26 -3.14 12.33 21.52
C ALA A 26 -4.61 12.56 21.93
N GLY A 27 -5.55 11.74 21.42
CA GLY A 27 -6.97 11.82 21.74
C GLY A 27 -7.74 12.91 20.97
N GLN A 28 -7.12 13.52 19.95
CA GLN A 28 -7.82 14.50 19.11
C GLN A 28 -8.72 13.79 18.10
N THR A 29 -9.93 14.32 17.93
CA THR A 29 -10.83 13.88 16.86
C THR A 29 -10.36 14.53 15.56
N ILE A 30 -9.79 13.71 14.68
CA ILE A 30 -9.31 14.15 13.37
C ILE A 30 -10.22 13.57 12.28
N PRO A 31 -10.62 14.36 11.27
CA PRO A 31 -11.33 13.84 10.09
C PRO A 31 -10.60 12.68 9.43
N GLU A 32 -11.34 11.81 8.76
CA GLU A 32 -10.71 10.76 7.95
C GLU A 32 -9.97 11.39 6.77
N ILE A 33 -8.68 11.09 6.66
CA ILE A 33 -7.84 11.53 5.53
C ILE A 33 -7.66 10.34 4.60
N LYS A 34 -8.05 10.49 3.34
CA LYS A 34 -7.85 9.49 2.30
C LYS A 34 -6.61 9.83 1.50
N PRO A 35 -5.48 9.12 1.70
CA PRO A 35 -4.28 9.38 0.93
C PRO A 35 -4.45 8.93 -0.53
N ILE A 36 -3.63 9.52 -1.40
CA ILE A 36 -3.45 9.13 -2.80
C ILE A 36 -2.33 8.08 -2.83
N LEU A 37 -2.60 6.94 -3.47
CA LEU A 37 -1.58 5.93 -3.75
C LEU A 37 -0.90 6.27 -5.08
N GLU A 38 0.37 6.66 -5.02
CA GLU A 38 1.20 6.81 -6.21
C GLU A 38 1.95 5.52 -6.49
N VAL A 39 1.98 5.10 -7.76
CA VAL A 39 2.65 3.88 -8.21
C VAL A 39 3.83 4.19 -9.13
N ASN A 40 4.92 3.45 -8.96
CA ASN A 40 6.11 3.56 -9.81
C ASN A 40 6.04 2.59 -10.98
N ALA A 41 5.57 3.05 -12.14
CA ALA A 41 5.45 2.22 -13.34
C ALA A 41 6.78 1.58 -13.81
N GLN A 42 7.93 2.12 -13.39
CA GLN A 42 9.23 1.57 -13.75
C GLN A 42 9.65 0.40 -12.85
N HIS A 43 9.07 0.28 -11.66
CA HIS A 43 9.43 -0.72 -10.66
C HIS A 43 9.00 -2.13 -11.08
N ALA A 44 9.86 -3.12 -10.85
CA ALA A 44 9.64 -4.50 -11.29
C ALA A 44 8.33 -5.11 -10.74
N LEU A 45 7.98 -4.83 -9.48
CA LEU A 45 6.71 -5.29 -8.89
C LEU A 45 5.47 -4.67 -9.55
N VAL A 46 5.54 -3.43 -10.02
CA VAL A 46 4.40 -2.78 -10.71
C VAL A 46 4.24 -3.34 -12.12
N LYS A 47 5.34 -3.64 -12.82
CA LYS A 47 5.31 -4.37 -14.09
C LYS A 47 4.76 -5.79 -13.91
N LYS A 48 5.11 -6.48 -12.81
CA LYS A 48 4.52 -7.77 -12.47
C LYS A 48 3.01 -7.64 -12.24
N LEU A 49 2.57 -6.60 -11.53
CA LEU A 49 1.15 -6.32 -11.34
C LEU A 49 0.41 -6.11 -12.67
N GLU A 50 0.99 -5.33 -13.58
CA GLU A 50 0.46 -5.15 -14.95
C GLU A 50 0.35 -6.48 -15.70
N SER A 51 1.36 -7.34 -15.62
CA SER A 51 1.32 -8.66 -16.26
C SER A 51 0.19 -9.55 -15.71
N LEU A 52 -0.09 -9.46 -14.41
CA LEU A 52 -1.16 -10.21 -13.76
C LEU A 52 -2.55 -9.67 -14.11
N ALA A 53 -2.67 -8.38 -14.40
CA ALA A 53 -3.90 -7.72 -14.84
C ALA A 53 -4.33 -8.15 -16.25
N ASN A 54 -3.38 -8.60 -17.08
CA ASN A 54 -3.65 -9.09 -18.43
C ASN A 54 -4.16 -10.55 -18.46
N LEU A 55 -4.29 -11.20 -17.30
CA LEU A 55 -4.88 -12.53 -17.16
C LEU A 55 -6.41 -12.43 -17.01
N PRO A 56 -7.15 -13.53 -17.22
CA PRO A 56 -8.61 -13.55 -17.05
C PRO A 56 -9.05 -13.01 -15.68
N GLU A 57 -10.24 -12.41 -15.62
CA GLU A 57 -10.83 -11.86 -14.39
C GLU A 57 -10.79 -12.87 -13.22
N GLY A 58 -10.52 -12.37 -12.01
CA GLY A 58 -10.45 -13.18 -10.79
C GLY A 58 -9.06 -13.76 -10.47
N ASN A 59 -8.00 -13.18 -11.03
CA ASN A 59 -6.64 -13.56 -10.66
C ASN A 59 -6.31 -13.12 -9.22
N ALA A 60 -6.44 -14.05 -8.27
CA ALA A 60 -6.12 -13.81 -6.86
C ALA A 60 -4.70 -13.29 -6.63
N ASP A 61 -3.74 -13.58 -7.52
CA ASP A 61 -2.36 -13.08 -7.39
C ASP A 61 -2.27 -11.58 -7.73
N PHE A 62 -3.14 -11.06 -8.60
CA PHE A 62 -3.24 -9.61 -8.83
C PHE A 62 -3.72 -8.90 -7.57
N ASP A 63 -4.82 -9.37 -6.97
CA ASP A 63 -5.39 -8.79 -5.75
C ASP A 63 -4.40 -8.85 -4.58
N ASN A 64 -3.72 -9.98 -4.42
CA ASN A 64 -2.70 -10.15 -3.40
C ASN A 64 -1.53 -9.20 -3.60
N LEU A 65 -0.99 -9.09 -4.82
CA LEU A 65 0.13 -8.20 -5.09
C LEU A 65 -0.26 -6.72 -4.94
N ALA A 66 -1.43 -6.32 -5.42
CA ALA A 66 -1.94 -4.96 -5.25
C ALA A 66 -2.04 -4.57 -3.77
N GLN A 67 -2.60 -5.46 -2.94
CA GLN A 67 -2.70 -5.23 -1.50
C GLN A 67 -1.33 -5.20 -0.82
N ILE A 68 -0.40 -6.07 -1.20
CA ILE A 68 0.99 -6.04 -0.69
C ILE A 68 1.65 -4.69 -0.99
N LEU A 69 1.50 -4.17 -2.21
CA LEU A 69 2.09 -2.88 -2.58
C LEU A 69 1.50 -1.72 -1.78
N PHE A 70 0.19 -1.75 -1.54
CA PHE A 70 -0.49 -0.77 -0.69
C PHE A 70 -0.01 -0.85 0.77
N ASP A 71 0.03 -2.04 1.36
CA ASP A 71 0.49 -2.26 2.73
C ASP A 71 1.95 -1.84 2.91
N GLN A 72 2.82 -2.09 1.92
CA GLN A 72 4.21 -1.63 1.92
C GLN A 72 4.32 -0.11 1.87
N ALA A 73 3.49 0.56 1.05
CA ALA A 73 3.44 2.02 1.02
C ALA A 73 2.98 2.57 2.38
N LEU A 74 1.99 1.94 3.01
CA LEU A 74 1.51 2.31 4.34
C LEU A 74 2.60 2.15 5.41
N LEU A 75 3.30 1.02 5.43
CA LEU A 75 4.42 0.73 6.32
C LEU A 75 5.56 1.75 6.14
N SER A 76 5.87 2.11 4.90
CA SER A 76 6.94 3.09 4.58
C SER A 76 6.63 4.48 5.15
N GLU A 77 5.34 4.86 5.19
CA GLU A 77 4.87 6.10 5.82
C GLU A 77 4.62 5.96 7.34
N GLY A 78 5.18 4.92 7.98
CA GLY A 78 5.04 4.65 9.42
C GLY A 78 3.64 4.24 9.85
N GLY A 79 2.82 3.76 8.92
CA GLY A 79 1.50 3.20 9.19
C GLY A 79 1.56 1.71 9.46
N LEU A 80 0.44 1.14 9.86
CA LEU A 80 0.29 -0.31 10.01
C LEU A 80 -0.91 -0.75 9.17
N PRO A 81 -0.82 -1.89 8.45
CA PRO A 81 -1.97 -2.52 7.82
C PRO A 81 -3.09 -2.75 8.84
N GLU A 82 -4.34 -2.67 8.38
CA GLU A 82 -5.51 -2.94 9.24
C GLU A 82 -5.50 -4.37 9.77
N ASP A 83 -5.09 -5.34 8.95
CA ASP A 83 -4.83 -6.72 9.33
C ASP A 83 -3.38 -7.11 8.98
N PRO A 84 -2.43 -6.93 9.92
CA PRO A 84 -1.03 -7.32 9.73
C PRO A 84 -0.86 -8.81 9.43
N ALA A 85 -1.74 -9.67 9.96
CA ALA A 85 -1.67 -11.10 9.71
C ALA A 85 -2.10 -11.42 8.27
N ALA A 86 -3.10 -10.71 7.73
CA ALA A 86 -3.47 -10.82 6.32
C ALA A 86 -2.33 -10.39 5.39
N TYR A 87 -1.65 -9.29 5.72
CA TYR A 87 -0.46 -8.86 4.97
C TYR A 87 0.60 -9.97 4.90
N VAL A 88 0.96 -10.55 6.06
CA VAL A 88 1.94 -11.65 6.12
C VAL A 88 1.47 -12.87 5.31
N ARG A 89 0.19 -13.25 5.41
CA ARG A 89 -0.36 -14.35 4.60
C ARG A 89 -0.22 -14.10 3.10
N ARG A 90 -0.53 -12.88 2.63
CA ARG A 90 -0.37 -12.51 1.21
C ARG A 90 1.08 -12.57 0.76
N VAL A 91 2.00 -12.03 1.57
CA VAL A 91 3.44 -12.07 1.28
C VAL A 91 3.92 -13.52 1.16
N ASN A 92 3.57 -14.37 2.12
CA ASN A 92 3.97 -15.79 2.10
C ASN A 92 3.42 -16.51 0.87
N HIS A 93 2.14 -16.31 0.54
CA HIS A 93 1.52 -16.87 -0.67
C HIS A 93 2.28 -16.48 -1.95
N MET A 94 2.75 -15.24 -2.05
CA MET A 94 3.53 -14.77 -3.20
C MET A 94 4.96 -15.34 -3.23
N LEU A 95 5.55 -15.61 -2.06
CA LEU A 95 6.90 -16.19 -1.94
C LEU A 95 6.92 -17.70 -2.22
N GLU A 96 5.90 -18.44 -1.82
CA GLU A 96 5.78 -19.89 -2.07
C GLU A 96 5.63 -20.24 -3.55
N LYS A 97 5.16 -19.30 -4.35
CA LYS A 97 4.98 -19.43 -5.80
C LYS A 97 6.18 -18.93 -6.63
N ALA A 98 7.18 -18.33 -5.99
CA ALA A 98 8.30 -17.64 -6.64
C ALA A 98 9.42 -18.57 -7.11
#